data_AF-A0A2C6KIT8-F1
#
_entry.id   AF-A0A2C6KIT8-F1
#
_cell.length_a   1.000
_cell.length_b   1.000
_cell.length_c   1.000
_cell.angle_alpha   90.00
_cell.angle_beta   90.00
_cell.angle_gamma   90.00
#
_symmetry.space_group_name_H-M   'P 1'
#
loop_
_entity.id
_entity.type
_entity.pdbx_description
1 polymer ?
#
loop_
_entity_poly.entity_id
_entity_poly.type
_entity_poly.pdbx_seq_one_letter_code
_entity_poly.pdbx_strand_id
1 'polypeptide(L)'
;MVRVPRYPASPVQEIFLPEPVPNVLFDPNNPAPSSPPAPSSPPSHAQCEADKDRYRDTWSMYVRGAAGAEQVRQAYCTMAKCFDRVAVWEAIEKTPQLKSAQSFSIDMDQVEKDQRYKQLQYGRVPSILSKYHL
;
A
#
# COMPACT_ATOMS: atom_id res chain seq x y z
N MET A 1 -27.35 0.19 1.11
CA MET A 1 -27.10 0.40 2.56
C MET A 1 -27.80 1.68 2.99
N VAL A 2 -28.41 1.68 4.18
CA VAL A 2 -29.08 2.86 4.75
C VAL A 2 -28.05 3.77 5.41
N ARG A 3 -28.25 5.09 5.35
CA ARG A 3 -27.35 6.08 5.97
C ARG A 3 -27.32 5.89 7.49
N VAL A 4 -26.12 5.77 8.05
CA VAL A 4 -25.87 5.93 9.50
C VAL A 4 -25.47 7.39 9.74
N PRO A 5 -26.20 8.16 10.57
CA PRO A 5 -25.86 9.56 10.82
C PRO A 5 -24.59 9.67 11.65
N ARG A 6 -23.67 10.57 11.25
CA ARG A 6 -22.47 10.94 12.02
C ARG A 6 -22.82 11.68 13.30
N TYR A 7 -23.88 12.49 13.24
CA TYR A 7 -24.38 13.27 14.36
C TYR A 7 -25.82 12.86 14.71
N PRO A 8 -26.04 11.83 15.56
CA PRO A 8 -27.37 11.44 15.99
C PRO A 8 -28.15 12.58 16.69
N ALA A 9 -27.45 13.48 17.38
CA ALA A 9 -28.03 14.60 18.12
C ALA A 9 -27.90 15.95 17.37
N SER A 10 -28.09 15.94 16.05
CA SER A 10 -28.23 17.16 15.25
C SER A 10 -29.50 17.92 15.66
N PRO A 11 -29.48 19.25 15.84
CA PRO A 11 -28.42 20.21 15.46
C PRO A 11 -27.37 20.51 16.54
N VAL A 12 -27.51 19.98 17.76
CA VAL A 12 -26.63 20.33 18.89
C VAL A 12 -25.20 19.79 18.70
N GLN A 13 -25.09 18.51 18.34
CA GLN A 13 -23.79 17.82 18.26
C GLN A 13 -22.87 18.42 17.19
N GLU A 14 -23.44 18.88 16.07
CA GLU A 14 -22.69 19.47 14.96
C GLU A 14 -21.95 20.76 15.35
N ILE A 15 -22.50 21.51 16.30
CA ILE A 15 -21.95 22.81 16.73
C ILE A 15 -20.92 22.61 17.85
N PHE A 16 -21.23 21.77 18.84
CA PHE A 16 -20.40 21.62 20.04
C PHE A 16 -19.27 20.59 19.89
N LEU A 17 -19.51 19.48 19.18
CA LEU A 17 -18.54 18.40 18.97
C LEU A 17 -18.57 17.92 17.52
N PRO A 18 -18.11 18.74 16.57
CA PRO A 18 -17.92 18.29 15.20
C PRO A 18 -16.84 17.20 15.16
N GLU A 19 -17.08 16.17 14.36
CA GLU A 19 -16.07 15.17 14.09
C GLU A 19 -14.91 15.78 13.29
N PRO A 20 -13.64 15.60 13.73
CA PRO A 20 -12.49 16.14 13.04
C PRO A 20 -12.24 15.42 11.70
N VAL A 21 -11.38 16.02 10.87
CA VAL A 21 -10.89 15.37 9.65
C VAL A 21 -10.02 14.16 10.06
N PRO A 22 -10.25 12.97 9.47
CA PRO A 22 -9.45 11.79 9.82
C PRO A 22 -8.01 11.93 9.33
N ASN A 23 -7.05 11.49 10.15
CA ASN A 23 -5.68 11.22 9.72
C ASN A 23 -5.59 9.74 9.30
N VAL A 24 -5.22 9.48 8.05
CA VAL A 24 -5.13 8.13 7.47
C VAL A 24 -3.70 7.69 7.16
N LEU A 25 -2.70 8.51 7.48
CA LEU A 25 -1.29 8.19 7.21
C LEU A 25 -0.76 7.15 8.20
N PHE A 26 -1.12 7.30 9.47
CA PHE A 26 -0.75 6.41 10.57
C PHE A 26 -1.71 6.62 11.74
N ASP A 27 -1.75 5.67 12.68
CA ASP A 27 -2.50 5.83 13.93
C ASP A 27 -1.69 6.73 14.89
N PRO A 28 -2.19 7.93 15.23
CA PRO A 28 -1.47 8.86 16.11
C PRO A 28 -1.42 8.40 17.57
N ASN A 29 -2.19 7.39 17.96
CA ASN A 29 -2.22 6.89 19.33
C ASN A 29 -1.11 5.86 19.60
N ASN A 30 -0.45 5.37 18.56
CA ASN A 30 0.66 4.42 18.70
C ASN A 30 2.00 5.15 18.74
N PRO A 31 2.97 4.69 19.56
CA PRO A 31 4.31 5.24 19.56
C PRO A 31 4.99 5.02 18.20
N ALA A 32 5.71 6.04 17.72
CA ALA A 32 6.46 5.94 16.47
C ALA A 32 7.67 4.98 16.64
N PRO A 33 7.86 4.01 15.72
CA PRO A 33 9.03 3.15 15.76
C PRO A 33 10.30 3.94 15.40
N SER A 34 11.36 3.79 16.21
CA SER A 34 12.65 4.46 16.01
C SER A 34 13.64 3.65 15.15
N SER A 35 13.28 2.42 14.78
CA SER A 35 14.12 1.51 14.00
C SER A 35 13.32 0.94 12.83
N PRO A 36 13.97 0.70 11.68
CA PRO A 36 13.33 0.08 10.54
C PRO A 36 12.90 -1.36 10.88
N PRO A 37 11.92 -1.92 10.15
CA PRO A 37 11.56 -3.32 10.30
C PRO A 37 12.76 -4.21 9.97
N ALA A 38 12.90 -5.32 10.70
CA ALA A 38 13.92 -6.32 10.40
C ALA A 38 13.73 -6.90 8.99
N PRO A 39 14.82 -7.24 8.27
CA PRO A 39 14.71 -7.84 6.95
C PRO A 39 13.94 -9.17 7.05
N SER A 40 12.96 -9.35 6.17
CA SER A 40 12.26 -10.63 6.05
C SER A 40 13.19 -11.71 5.52
N SER A 41 12.90 -12.97 5.83
CA SER A 41 13.64 -14.09 5.25
C SER A 41 13.46 -14.17 3.73
N PRO A 42 14.49 -14.61 2.98
CA PRO A 42 14.38 -14.80 1.54
C PRO A 42 13.24 -15.77 1.19
N PRO A 43 12.28 -15.37 0.34
CA PRO A 43 11.20 -16.22 -0.10
C PRO A 43 11.69 -17.26 -1.11
N SER A 44 10.95 -18.36 -1.25
CA SER A 44 11.23 -19.38 -2.28
C SER A 44 9.94 -19.96 -2.83
N HIS A 45 10.01 -20.51 -4.06
CA HIS A 45 8.86 -21.16 -4.69
C HIS A 45 8.33 -22.36 -3.90
N ALA A 46 9.15 -22.99 -3.06
CA ALA A 46 8.72 -24.10 -2.20
C ALA A 46 7.61 -23.70 -1.21
N GLN A 47 7.52 -22.41 -0.87
CA GLN A 47 6.47 -21.90 0.02
C GLN A 47 5.10 -21.78 -0.69
N CYS A 48 5.04 -21.94 -2.01
CA CYS A 48 3.83 -21.74 -2.80
C CYS A 48 3.10 -23.05 -3.16
N GLU A 49 3.59 -24.23 -2.73
CA GLU A 49 3.02 -25.52 -3.15
C GLU A 49 1.56 -25.70 -2.71
N ALA A 50 1.22 -25.32 -1.47
CA ALA A 50 -0.15 -25.38 -0.97
C ALA A 50 -1.12 -24.50 -1.79
N ASP A 51 -0.66 -23.33 -2.25
CA ASP A 51 -1.47 -22.42 -3.06
C ASP A 51 -1.65 -22.94 -4.49
N LYS A 52 -0.64 -23.59 -5.05
CA LYS A 52 -0.72 -24.25 -6.37
C LYS A 52 -1.71 -25.40 -6.36
N ASP A 53 -1.65 -26.26 -5.35
CA ASP A 53 -2.59 -27.37 -5.18
C ASP A 53 -4.01 -26.85 -5.00
N ARG A 54 -4.20 -25.85 -4.14
CA ARG A 54 -5.52 -25.22 -3.93
C ARG A 54 -6.09 -24.61 -5.20
N TYR A 55 -5.28 -23.90 -5.99
CA TYR A 55 -5.72 -23.33 -7.26
C TYR A 55 -6.11 -24.44 -8.25
N ARG A 56 -5.30 -25.50 -8.36
CA ARG A 56 -5.58 -26.65 -9.23
C ARG A 56 -6.90 -27.32 -8.86
N ASP A 57 -7.13 -27.55 -7.57
CA ASP A 57 -8.35 -28.18 -7.07
C ASP A 57 -9.57 -27.30 -7.33
N THR A 58 -9.49 -26.01 -6.98
CA THR A 58 -10.58 -25.04 -7.17
C THR A 58 -10.91 -24.87 -8.65
N TRP A 59 -9.89 -24.82 -9.52
CA TRP A 59 -10.07 -24.77 -10.97
C TRP A 59 -10.75 -26.04 -11.50
N SER A 60 -10.33 -27.21 -11.04
CA SER A 60 -10.95 -28.48 -11.44
C SER A 60 -12.43 -28.56 -11.05
N MET A 61 -12.79 -28.05 -9.86
CA MET A 61 -14.18 -27.95 -9.40
C MET A 61 -14.96 -26.91 -10.20
N TYR A 62 -14.34 -25.79 -10.57
CA TYR A 62 -14.96 -24.76 -11.40
C TYR A 62 -15.31 -25.28 -12.80
N VAL A 63 -14.39 -25.99 -13.45
CA VAL A 63 -14.62 -26.64 -14.75
C VAL A 63 -15.74 -27.68 -14.67
N ARG A 64 -15.89 -28.37 -13.53
CA ARG A 64 -17.00 -29.31 -13.26
C ARG A 64 -18.31 -28.61 -12.90
N GLY A 65 -18.33 -27.29 -12.78
CA GLY A 65 -19.51 -26.51 -12.37
C GLY A 65 -19.85 -26.57 -10.87
N ALA A 66 -18.94 -27.09 -10.04
CA ALA A 66 -19.14 -27.28 -8.60
C ALA A 66 -18.54 -26.15 -7.73
N ALA A 67 -17.73 -25.26 -8.31
CA ALA A 67 -17.15 -24.10 -7.62
C ALA A 67 -17.55 -22.78 -8.29
N GLY A 68 -17.53 -21.70 -7.52
CA GLY A 68 -17.80 -20.35 -8.01
C GLY A 68 -16.55 -19.66 -8.57
N ALA A 69 -16.74 -18.76 -9.55
CA ALA A 69 -15.64 -18.01 -10.16
C ALA A 69 -14.83 -17.17 -9.14
N GLU A 70 -15.45 -16.73 -8.05
CA GLU A 70 -14.78 -15.94 -7.02
C GLU A 70 -13.72 -16.75 -6.24
N GLN A 71 -14.00 -18.02 -5.99
CA GLN A 71 -13.03 -18.91 -5.33
C GLN A 71 -11.80 -19.14 -6.21
N VAL A 72 -12.01 -19.26 -7.53
CA VAL A 72 -10.91 -19.38 -8.51
C VAL A 72 -10.05 -18.11 -8.51
N ARG A 73 -10.68 -16.93 -8.56
CA ARG A 73 -9.95 -15.64 -8.49
C ARG A 73 -9.14 -15.52 -7.22
N GLN A 74 -9.73 -15.86 -6.08
CA GLN A 74 -9.04 -15.80 -4.80
C GLN A 74 -7.85 -16.77 -4.75
N ALA A 75 -8.02 -18.02 -5.17
CA ALA A 75 -6.96 -19.02 -5.18
C ALA A 75 -5.81 -18.61 -6.12
N TYR A 76 -6.15 -18.10 -7.31
CA TYR A 76 -5.16 -17.56 -8.24
C TYR A 76 -4.39 -16.37 -7.66
N CYS A 77 -5.10 -15.39 -7.08
CA CYS A 77 -4.47 -14.20 -6.51
C CYS A 77 -3.52 -14.53 -5.36
N THR A 78 -3.88 -15.49 -4.50
CA THR A 78 -2.98 -15.94 -3.41
C THR A 78 -1.72 -16.61 -3.97
N MET A 79 -1.89 -17.51 -4.94
CA MET A 79 -0.78 -18.17 -5.61
C MET A 79 0.14 -17.16 -6.32
N ALA A 80 -0.45 -16.22 -7.08
CA ALA A 80 0.27 -15.17 -7.80
C ALA A 80 1.08 -14.29 -6.83
N LYS A 81 0.50 -13.86 -5.70
CA LYS A 81 1.23 -13.10 -4.66
C LYS A 81 2.44 -13.86 -4.12
N CYS A 82 2.35 -15.19 -3.99
CA CYS A 82 3.48 -16.00 -3.54
C CYS A 82 4.63 -15.98 -4.57
N PHE A 83 4.29 -16.09 -5.87
CA PHE A 83 5.27 -15.95 -6.96
C PHE A 83 5.86 -14.54 -7.03
N ASP A 84 5.02 -13.51 -6.95
CA ASP A 84 5.44 -12.11 -6.96
C ASP A 84 6.40 -11.81 -5.81
N ARG A 85 6.22 -12.43 -4.64
CA ARG A 85 7.14 -12.28 -3.51
C ARG A 85 8.57 -12.71 -3.87
N VAL A 86 8.72 -13.82 -4.58
CA VAL A 86 10.03 -14.30 -5.06
C VAL A 86 10.59 -13.37 -6.13
N ALA A 87 9.77 -12.99 -7.11
CA ALA A 87 10.18 -12.11 -8.19
C ALA A 87 10.61 -10.71 -7.70
N VAL A 88 9.86 -10.14 -6.76
CA VAL A 88 10.18 -8.86 -6.12
C VAL A 88 11.46 -8.97 -5.31
N TRP A 89 11.65 -10.04 -4.54
CA TRP A 89 12.90 -10.26 -3.81
C TRP A 89 14.11 -10.30 -4.74
N GLU A 90 14.01 -11.08 -5.82
CA GLU A 90 15.06 -11.18 -6.84
C GLU A 90 15.33 -9.82 -7.52
N ALA A 91 14.29 -9.08 -7.87
CA ALA A 91 14.43 -7.75 -8.46
C ALA A 91 15.12 -6.77 -7.49
N ILE A 92 14.76 -6.82 -6.21
CA ILE A 92 15.33 -6.01 -5.15
C ILE A 92 16.82 -6.34 -4.93
N GLU A 93 17.20 -7.63 -4.90
CA GLU A 93 18.60 -8.05 -4.75
C GLU A 93 19.47 -7.72 -5.97
N LYS A 94 18.94 -7.90 -7.19
CA LYS A 94 19.71 -7.72 -8.42
C LYS A 94 19.85 -6.26 -8.85
N THR A 95 18.97 -5.37 -8.41
CA THR A 95 18.95 -3.96 -8.83
C THR A 95 19.88 -3.12 -7.93
N PRO A 96 21.04 -2.65 -8.44
CA PRO A 96 22.03 -1.95 -7.60
C PRO A 96 21.51 -0.64 -7.01
N GLN A 97 20.59 0.06 -7.69
CA GLN A 97 20.00 1.31 -7.22
C GLN A 97 19.19 1.11 -5.92
N LEU A 98 18.63 -0.08 -5.70
CA LEU A 98 17.81 -0.39 -4.53
C LEU A 98 18.64 -0.73 -3.28
N LYS A 99 19.96 -0.98 -3.41
CA LYS A 99 20.82 -1.28 -2.25
C LYS A 99 20.82 -0.15 -1.22
N SER A 100 20.86 1.10 -1.68
CA SER A 100 20.80 2.27 -0.79
C SER A 100 19.46 2.41 -0.07
N ALA A 101 18.37 1.98 -0.71
CA ALA A 101 17.03 1.97 -0.12
C ALA A 101 16.86 0.84 0.91
N GLN A 102 17.46 -0.34 0.67
CA GLN A 102 17.44 -1.45 1.62
C GLN A 102 18.12 -1.12 2.95
N SER A 103 19.23 -0.38 2.90
CA SER A 103 19.97 0.07 4.07
C SER A 103 19.62 1.50 4.49
N PHE A 104 18.46 2.03 4.07
CA PHE A 104 18.07 3.39 4.38
C PHE A 104 17.73 3.51 5.87
N SER A 105 18.35 4.49 6.52
CA SER A 105 18.03 4.89 7.88
C SER A 105 17.98 6.41 7.96
N ILE A 106 17.01 6.92 8.70
CA ILE A 106 16.86 8.35 8.99
C ILE A 106 16.25 8.48 10.38
N ASP A 107 16.68 9.50 11.10
CA ASP A 107 16.15 9.84 12.41
C ASP A 107 15.10 10.95 12.29
N MET A 108 14.08 10.93 13.14
CA MET A 108 12.99 11.91 13.13
C MET A 108 13.50 13.33 13.40
N ASP A 109 14.52 13.47 14.25
CA ASP A 109 15.20 14.75 14.47
C ASP A 109 15.80 15.35 13.20
N GLN A 110 16.31 14.51 12.29
CA GLN A 110 16.84 14.97 11.01
C GLN A 110 15.71 15.37 10.07
N VAL A 111 14.60 14.64 10.08
CA VAL A 111 13.40 14.94 9.29
C VAL A 111 12.85 16.31 9.66
N GLU A 112 12.77 16.64 10.95
CA GLU A 112 12.27 17.94 11.41
C GLU A 112 13.20 19.11 11.07
N LYS A 113 14.51 18.88 11.05
CA LYS A 113 15.52 19.91 10.73
C LYS A 113 15.64 20.16 9.23
N ASP A 114 15.24 19.20 8.40
CA ASP A 114 15.30 19.29 6.94
C ASP A 114 14.50 20.52 6.44
N GLN A 115 15.07 21.24 5.47
CA GLN A 115 14.49 22.46 4.91
C GLN A 115 13.87 22.24 3.52
N ARG A 116 13.85 20.99 3.01
CA ARG A 116 13.24 20.66 1.70
C ARG A 116 11.76 21.00 1.62
N TYR A 117 11.05 21.07 2.75
CA TYR A 117 9.64 21.51 2.78
C TYR A 117 9.42 22.91 2.20
N LYS A 118 10.45 23.79 2.23
CA LYS A 118 10.40 25.14 1.65
C LYS A 118 10.21 25.14 0.13
N GLN A 119 10.52 24.02 -0.53
CA GLN A 119 10.50 23.89 -2.00
C GLN A 119 9.30 23.08 -2.50
N LEU A 120 8.33 22.73 -1.65
CA LEU A 120 7.16 21.92 -2.01
C LEU A 120 6.05 22.72 -2.74
N GLN A 121 6.35 23.93 -3.23
CA GLN A 121 5.40 24.71 -4.03
C GLN A 121 5.25 24.08 -5.43
N TYR A 122 4.00 23.89 -5.87
CA TYR A 122 3.76 23.45 -7.24
C TYR A 122 4.30 24.48 -8.24
N GLY A 123 4.88 23.98 -9.32
CA GLY A 123 5.35 24.83 -10.42
C GLY A 123 4.19 25.52 -11.16
N ARG A 124 4.55 26.50 -11.99
CA ARG A 124 3.59 27.19 -12.86
C ARG A 124 3.60 26.55 -14.24
N VAL A 125 2.40 26.28 -14.78
CA VAL A 125 2.24 25.82 -16.16
C VAL A 125 2.77 26.88 -17.13
N PRO A 126 3.48 26.50 -18.20
CA PRO A 126 3.92 27.43 -19.24
C PRO A 126 2.77 28.24 -19.85
N SER A 127 3.08 29.44 -20.35
CA SER A 127 2.08 30.25 -21.07
C SER A 127 1.54 29.50 -22.28
N ILE A 128 0.26 29.70 -22.59
CA ILE A 128 -0.35 29.18 -23.81
C ILE A 128 0.35 29.68 -25.08
N LEU A 129 1.02 30.84 -25.02
CA LEU A 129 1.81 31.40 -26.13
C LEU A 129 2.99 30.50 -26.54
N SER A 130 3.50 29.67 -25.61
CA SER A 130 4.50 28.66 -25.93
C SER A 130 4.03 27.66 -27.00
N LYS A 131 2.72 27.48 -27.20
CA LYS A 131 2.16 26.67 -28.29
C LYS A 131 2.37 27.27 -29.67
N TYR A 132 2.53 28.58 -29.74
CA TYR A 132 2.72 29.33 -30.98
C TYR A 132 4.17 29.75 -31.20
N HIS A 133 5.09 29.34 -30.31
CA HIS A 133 6.48 29.80 -30.28
C HIS A 133 6.59 31.35 -30.19
N LEU A 134 5.67 31.97 -29.45
CA LEU A 134 5.61 33.40 -29.16
C LEU A 134 5.97 33.68 -27.70
#